data_AF-A0A349LZP9-F1
#
_entry.id   AF-A0A349LZP9-F1
#
_cell.length_a   1.000
_cell.length_b   1.000
_cell.length_c   1.000
_cell.angle_alpha   90.00
_cell.angle_beta   90.00
_cell.angle_gamma   90.00
#
_symmetry.space_group_name_H-M   'P 1'
#
loop_
_entity.id
_entity.type
_entity.pdbx_description
1 polymer ?
#
loop_
_entity_poly.entity_id
_entity_poly.type
_entity_poly.pdbx_seq_one_letter_code
_entity_poly.pdbx_strand_id
1 'polypeptide(L)'
;MQDSIQVAAAKDGLSLKAYRSDGWVLLAFDLDQHLTSNLAGFAVQRTPPNGPAAYLLNRLSFDTPVTATTTPQERPLTPSNLAPFQKFRWM
;
A
#
# COMPACT_ATOMS: atom_id res chain seq x y z
N MET A 1 -4.11 -28.73 2.30
CA MET A 1 -3.88 -27.62 1.36
C MET A 1 -4.83 -26.51 1.78
N GLN A 2 -4.32 -25.36 2.24
CA GLN A 2 -5.16 -24.21 2.56
C GLN A 2 -5.61 -23.58 1.25
N ASP A 3 -6.91 -23.58 0.99
CA ASP A 3 -7.50 -22.80 -0.10
C ASP A 3 -7.24 -21.32 0.20
N SER A 4 -6.28 -20.72 -0.51
CA SER A 4 -6.05 -19.28 -0.46
C SER A 4 -7.28 -18.59 -1.03
N ILE A 5 -8.05 -17.90 -0.18
CA ILE A 5 -9.16 -17.05 -0.63
C ILE A 5 -8.53 -15.85 -1.33
N GLN A 6 -8.65 -15.86 -2.66
CA GLN A 6 -8.23 -14.77 -3.53
C GLN A 6 -9.45 -14.00 -4.02
N VAL A 7 -9.40 -12.67 -3.89
CA VAL A 7 -10.36 -11.77 -4.55
C VAL A 7 -9.60 -10.96 -5.58
N ALA A 8 -10.10 -10.94 -6.80
CA ALA A 8 -9.52 -10.17 -7.90
C ALA A 8 -10.53 -9.16 -8.43
N ALA A 9 -10.05 -7.95 -8.71
CA ALA A 9 -10.82 -6.91 -9.40
C ALA A 9 -9.90 -6.19 -10.38
N ALA A 10 -10.46 -5.76 -11.51
CA ALA A 10 -9.76 -4.96 -12.50
C ALA A 10 -10.65 -3.82 -12.96
N LYS A 11 -10.08 -2.62 -13.10
CA LYS A 11 -10.77 -1.44 -13.60
C LYS A 11 -9.75 -0.45 -14.16
N ASP A 12 -10.05 0.14 -15.33
CA ASP A 12 -9.25 1.21 -15.93
C ASP A 12 -7.75 0.89 -16.04
N GLY A 13 -7.41 -0.35 -16.41
CA GLY A 13 -6.02 -0.83 -16.54
C GLY A 13 -5.30 -1.08 -15.21
N LEU A 14 -5.97 -0.95 -14.06
CA LEU A 14 -5.47 -1.37 -12.75
C LEU A 14 -6.10 -2.71 -12.36
N SER A 15 -5.26 -3.69 -12.02
CA SER A 15 -5.67 -4.97 -11.44
C SER A 15 -5.19 -5.10 -9.99
N LEU A 16 -6.06 -5.61 -9.12
CA LEU A 16 -5.76 -5.90 -7.72
C LEU A 16 -6.10 -7.36 -7.42
N LYS A 17 -5.16 -8.08 -6.82
CA LYS A 17 -5.40 -9.38 -6.18
C LYS A 17 -5.14 -9.29 -4.69
N ALA A 18 -6.12 -9.70 -3.88
CA ALA A 18 -5.99 -9.80 -2.44
C ALA A 18 -5.86 -11.27 -2.04
N TYR A 19 -4.74 -11.64 -1.41
CA TYR A 19 -4.50 -12.96 -0.85
C TYR A 19 -4.65 -12.90 0.66
N ARG A 20 -5.72 -13.49 1.18
CA ARG A 20 -6.00 -13.51 2.62
C ARG A 20 -5.26 -14.65 3.30
N SER A 21 -4.66 -14.35 4.45
CA SER A 21 -4.14 -15.31 5.43
C SER A 21 -4.74 -15.00 6.80
N ASP A 22 -4.40 -15.80 7.80
CA ASP A 22 -4.84 -15.58 9.18
C ASP A 22 -4.15 -14.33 9.74
N GLY A 23 -4.93 -13.24 9.86
CA GLY A 23 -4.47 -11.95 10.40
C GLY A 23 -3.85 -10.98 9.41
N TRP A 24 -3.64 -11.38 8.15
CA TRP A 24 -2.95 -10.56 7.14
C TRP A 24 -3.59 -10.68 5.76
N VAL A 25 -3.39 -9.66 4.92
CA VAL A 25 -3.73 -9.70 3.50
C VAL A 25 -2.56 -9.19 2.69
N LEU A 26 -2.16 -9.94 1.66
CA LEU A 26 -1.22 -9.47 0.64
C LEU A 26 -2.02 -8.86 -0.50
N LEU A 27 -1.78 -7.58 -0.77
CA LEU A 27 -2.36 -6.87 -1.91
C LEU A 27 -1.32 -6.80 -3.04
N ALA A 28 -1.61 -7.47 -4.16
CA ALA A 28 -0.80 -7.43 -5.37
C ALA A 28 -1.47 -6.51 -6.40
N PHE A 29 -0.80 -5.41 -6.73
CA PHE A 29 -1.25 -4.42 -7.71
C PHE A 29 -0.52 -4.65 -9.02
N ASP A 30 -1.23 -4.55 -10.13
CA ASP A 30 -0.68 -4.55 -11.48
C ASP A 30 -1.34 -3.44 -12.30
N LEU A 31 -0.58 -2.80 -13.16
CA LEU A 31 -1.02 -1.64 -13.93
C LEU A 31 -0.58 -1.79 -15.38
N ASP A 32 -1.48 -1.58 -16.32
CA ASP A 32 -1.18 -1.63 -17.74
C ASP A 32 0.01 -0.72 -18.08
N GLN A 33 0.90 -1.21 -18.96
CA GLN A 33 2.19 -0.57 -19.23
C GLN A 33 2.05 0.92 -19.60
N HIS A 34 1.04 1.29 -20.38
CA HIS A 34 0.81 2.67 -20.82
C HIS A 34 0.47 3.64 -19.68
N LEU A 35 0.02 3.13 -18.52
CA LEU A 35 -0.30 3.91 -17.32
C LEU A 35 0.88 4.03 -16.36
N THR A 36 2.00 3.37 -16.64
CA THR A 36 3.17 3.35 -15.74
C THR A 36 4.07 4.58 -15.87
N SER A 37 3.87 5.40 -16.91
CA SER A 37 4.66 6.62 -17.12
C SER A 37 4.47 7.59 -15.95
N ASN A 38 5.57 8.02 -15.32
CA ASN A 38 5.58 8.88 -14.13
C ASN A 38 4.80 8.32 -12.92
N LEU A 39 4.66 6.99 -12.83
CA LEU A 39 4.01 6.36 -11.69
C LEU A 39 4.83 6.57 -10.40
N ALA A 40 4.29 7.36 -9.47
CA ALA A 40 4.90 7.58 -8.17
C ALA A 40 4.69 6.40 -7.20
N GLY A 41 3.65 5.59 -7.39
CA GLY A 41 3.29 4.45 -6.53
C GLY A 41 1.79 4.27 -6.38
N PHE A 42 1.38 3.53 -5.35
CA PHE A 42 -0.03 3.22 -5.06
C PHE A 42 -0.46 3.78 -3.70
N ALA A 43 -1.69 4.29 -3.64
CA ALA A 43 -2.36 4.63 -2.40
C ALA A 43 -3.45 3.58 -2.10
N VAL A 44 -3.67 3.28 -0.83
CA VAL A 44 -4.70 2.32 -0.42
C VAL A 44 -5.61 2.97 0.60
N GLN A 45 -6.88 3.12 0.25
CA GLN A 45 -7.93 3.46 1.21
C GLN A 45 -8.65 2.19 1.64
N ARG A 46 -8.83 2.03 2.96
CA ARG A 46 -9.61 0.93 3.51
C ARG A 46 -10.81 1.46 4.28
N THR A 47 -11.94 0.77 4.17
CA THR A 47 -13.13 1.00 5.00
C THR A 47 -13.29 -0.19 5.94
N PRO A 48 -13.09 -0.02 7.26
CA PRO A 48 -13.36 -1.10 8.21
C PRO A 48 -14.88 -1.33 8.32
N PRO A 49 -15.33 -2.53 8.77
CA PRO A 49 -16.76 -2.82 8.90
C PRO A 49 -17.53 -1.80 9.74
N ASN A 50 -16.88 -1.27 10.79
CA ASN A 50 -17.49 -0.35 11.76
C ASN A 50 -16.71 0.98 11.86
N GLY A 51 -16.41 1.64 10.74
CA GLY A 51 -15.73 2.92 10.79
C GLY A 51 -15.54 3.61 9.43
N PRO A 52 -15.00 4.84 9.44
CA PRO A 52 -14.82 5.61 8.23
C PRO A 52 -13.68 5.05 7.38
N ALA A 53 -13.73 5.36 6.09
CA ALA A 53 -12.65 5.07 5.17
C ALA A 53 -11.39 5.87 5.57
N ALA A 54 -10.24 5.21 5.59
CA ALA A 54 -8.96 5.83 5.91
C ALA A 54 -7.85 5.28 5.00
N TYR A 55 -6.91 6.15 4.62
CA TYR A 55 -5.72 5.73 3.89
C TYR A 55 -4.78 4.94 4.79
N LEU A 56 -4.18 3.86 4.25
CA LEU A 56 -3.08 3.17 4.91
C LEU A 56 -1.92 4.14 5.12
N LEU A 57 -1.23 3.98 6.25
CA LEU A 57 -0.11 4.83 6.63
C LEU A 57 1.20 4.26 6.08
N ASN A 58 2.08 5.16 5.66
CA ASN A 58 3.44 4.88 5.22
C ASN A 58 4.42 5.56 6.19
N ARG A 59 5.60 4.95 6.36
CA ARG A 59 6.69 5.54 7.16
C ARG A 59 7.61 6.43 6.34
N LEU A 60 7.49 6.36 5.02
CA LEU A 60 8.26 7.20 4.12
C LEU A 60 7.55 8.57 4.02
N SER A 61 8.31 9.64 4.21
CA SER A 61 7.89 11.03 4.00
C SER A 61 9.01 11.72 3.23
N PHE A 62 8.65 12.66 2.35
CA PHE A 62 9.62 13.49 1.63
C PHE A 62 9.93 14.80 2.37
N ASP A 63 9.14 15.14 3.39
CA ASP A 63 9.23 16.42 4.10
C ASP A 63 10.17 16.35 5.31
N THR A 64 10.36 15.17 5.89
CA THR A 64 11.16 14.98 7.11
C THR A 64 12.30 13.98 6.86
N PRO A 65 13.57 14.41 6.94
CA PRO A 65 14.70 13.51 6.86
C PRO A 65 14.71 12.49 8.00
N VAL A 66 14.91 11.21 7.68
CA VAL A 66 15.19 10.15 8.66
C VAL A 66 16.68 9.85 8.61
N THR A 67 17.38 10.06 9.72
CA THR A 67 18.84 9.86 9.83
C THR A 67 19.16 8.76 10.83
N ALA A 68 20.45 8.46 11.01
CA ALA A 68 20.92 7.47 11.98
C ALA A 68 20.51 7.79 13.44
N THR A 69 20.25 9.06 13.76
CA THR A 69 19.83 9.48 15.11
C THR A 69 18.32 9.48 15.30
N THR A 70 17.53 9.31 14.23
CA THR A 70 16.06 9.34 14.29
C THR A 70 15.51 8.08 14.96
N THR A 71 14.93 8.27 16.14
CA THR A 71 14.29 7.21 16.93
C THR A 71 13.00 6.72 16.27
N PRO A 72 12.52 5.50 16.59
CA PRO A 72 11.25 5.01 16.05
C PRO A 72 10.03 5.89 16.34
N GLN A 73 10.02 6.60 17.46
CA GLN A 73 8.92 7.47 17.91
C GLN A 73 8.88 8.80 17.13
N GLU A 74 10.02 9.25 16.62
CA GLU A 74 10.15 10.49 15.82
C GLU A 74 9.78 10.29 14.34
N ARG A 75 9.48 9.05 13.91
CA ARG A 75 9.15 8.75 12.51
C ARG A 75 7.66 9.01 12.26
N PRO A 76 7.29 10.07 11.54
CA PRO A 76 5.89 10.35 11.25
C PRO A 76 5.29 9.23 10.40
N LEU A 77 4.01 8.96 10.63
CA LEU A 77 3.19 8.13 9.77
C LEU A 77 2.43 9.04 8.82
N THR A 78 2.71 8.92 7.52
CA THR A 78 2.10 9.74 6.48
C THR A 78 1.05 8.92 5.73
N PRO A 79 -0.17 9.43 5.52
CA PRO A 79 -1.17 8.76 4.67
C PRO A 79 -0.65 8.43 3.27
N SER A 80 -0.98 7.25 2.74
CA SER A 80 -0.46 6.76 1.45
C SER A 80 -0.89 7.59 0.23
N ASN A 81 -1.92 8.43 0.33
CA ASN A 81 -2.26 9.39 -0.71
C ASN A 81 -1.30 10.59 -0.77
N LEU A 82 -0.57 10.86 0.31
CA LEU A 82 0.48 11.89 0.38
C LEU A 82 1.88 11.27 0.24
N ALA A 83 2.07 10.05 0.72
CA ALA A 83 3.29 9.27 0.57
C ALA A 83 3.01 7.88 -0.03
N PRO A 84 2.91 7.76 -1.37
CA PRO A 84 2.54 6.51 -2.04
C PRO A 84 3.49 5.34 -1.75
N PHE A 85 2.93 4.12 -1.75
CA PHE A 85 3.73 2.90 -1.72
C PHE A 85 4.41 2.70 -3.08
N GLN A 86 5.74 2.87 -3.14
CA GLN A 86 6.47 2.84 -4.42
C GLN A 86 6.87 1.42 -4.85
N LYS A 87 7.36 0.61 -3.92
CA LYS A 87 7.69 -0.81 -4.08
C LYS A 87 8.25 -1.31 -2.76
N PHE A 88 7.77 -2.45 -2.27
CA PHE A 88 8.53 -3.27 -1.33
C PHE A 88 8.76 -4.60 -2.02
N ARG A 89 9.98 -4.81 -2.52
CA ARG A 89 10.48 -6.16 -2.76
C ARG A 89 11.05 -6.62 -1.43
N TRP A 90 10.53 -7.72 -0.90
CA TRP A 90 11.31 -8.48 0.07
C TRP A 90 12.36 -9.26 -0.71
N MET A 91 13.61 -9.20 -0.22
CA MET A 91 14.65 -10.16 -0.58
C MET A 91 14.30 -11.52 0.00
#